data_AF-A0A413Q0K4-F1
#
_entry.id   AF-A0A413Q0K4-F1
#
_cell.length_a   1.000
_cell.length_b   1.000
_cell.length_c   1.000
_cell.angle_alpha   90.00
_cell.angle_beta   90.00
_cell.angle_gamma   90.00
#
_symmetry.space_group_name_H-M   'P 1'
#
loop_
_entity.id
_entity.type
_entity.pdbx_description
1 polymer ?
#
loop_
_entity_poly.entity_id
_entity_poly.type
_entity_poly.pdbx_seq_one_letter_code
_entity_poly.pdbx_strand_id
1 'polypeptide(L)'
;MSITKVGSSYNFIYNTKTGKLSTKDGSKNEFVDFCNGDVKGEDTETLNHFDEHTRYQFTRMLFAYGTGMTGQNPFANDEKVEITADIDSATHTSFYVNGQKAFT
;
A
#
# COMPACT_ATOMS: atom_id res chain seq x y z
N MET A 1 8.23 -13.19 -13.63
CA MET A 1 6.87 -12.92 -13.14
C MET A 1 6.81 -13.34 -11.67
N SER A 2 6.95 -12.38 -10.76
CA SER A 2 6.67 -12.64 -9.34
C SER A 2 5.18 -12.52 -9.11
N ILE A 3 4.59 -13.55 -8.49
CA ILE A 3 3.18 -13.57 -8.12
C ILE A 3 3.13 -13.24 -6.64
N THR A 4 2.30 -12.25 -6.26
CA THR A 4 2.06 -11.97 -4.85
C THR A 4 1.42 -13.20 -4.22
N LYS A 5 2.01 -13.69 -3.13
CA LYS A 5 1.56 -14.93 -2.49
C LYS A 5 0.17 -14.70 -1.87
N VAL A 6 -0.82 -15.48 -2.29
CA VAL A 6 -2.17 -15.50 -1.70
C VAL A 6 -2.07 -15.90 -0.22
N GLY A 7 -2.83 -15.21 0.63
CA GLY A 7 -2.80 -15.37 2.08
C GLY A 7 -1.62 -14.68 2.77
N SER A 8 -0.86 -13.86 2.05
CA SER A 8 0.12 -12.94 2.66
C SER A 8 -0.56 -11.66 3.11
N SER A 9 -0.09 -11.11 4.23
CA SER A 9 -0.48 -9.79 4.72
C SER A 9 0.76 -8.92 4.88
N TYR A 10 0.70 -7.69 4.39
CA TYR A 10 1.80 -6.73 4.43
C TYR A 10 1.38 -5.50 5.22
N ASN A 11 2.24 -5.01 6.11
CA ASN A 11 1.97 -3.87 6.98
C ASN A 11 2.92 -2.72 6.70
N PHE A 12 2.35 -1.54 6.52
CA PHE A 12 3.04 -0.30 6.22
C PHE A 12 2.57 0.81 7.15
N ILE A 13 3.41 1.82 7.31
CA ILE A 13 3.05 3.08 7.96
C ILE A 13 2.97 4.13 6.87
N TYR A 14 1.84 4.84 6.79
CA TYR A 14 1.64 5.95 5.88
C TYR A 14 1.60 7.26 6.67
N ASN A 15 2.46 8.20 6.29
CA ASN A 15 2.44 9.55 6.83
C ASN A 15 1.51 10.43 5.99
N THR A 16 0.41 10.86 6.58
CA THR A 16 -0.67 11.58 5.91
C THR A 16 -0.31 13.04 5.59
N LYS A 17 0.69 13.60 6.28
CA LYS A 17 1.21 14.96 6.01
C LYS A 17 2.19 14.98 4.85
N THR A 18 3.06 13.98 4.76
CA THR A 18 4.10 13.93 3.72
C THR A 18 3.71 13.11 2.51
N GLY A 19 2.68 12.27 2.64
CA GLY A 19 2.27 11.31 1.62
C GLY A 19 3.24 10.14 1.45
N LYS A 20 4.17 9.93 2.40
CA LYS A 20 5.21 8.90 2.31
C LYS A 20 4.87 7.63 3.06
N LEU A 21 5.25 6.49 2.49
CA LEU A 21 5.16 5.16 3.06
C LEU A 21 6.47 4.78 3.75
N SER A 22 6.39 3.95 4.78
CA SER A 22 7.53 3.26 5.40
C SER A 22 7.14 1.88 5.89
N THR A 23 8.11 0.98 6.05
CA THR A 23 7.88 -0.27 6.80
C THR A 23 7.70 0.04 8.29
N LYS A 24 7.00 -0.85 9.01
CA LYS A 24 6.78 -0.70 10.45
C LYS A 24 8.06 -0.90 11.27
N ASP A 25 8.90 -1.84 10.84
CA ASP A 25 10.17 -2.18 11.50
C ASP A 25 11.36 -1.32 11.01
N GLY A 26 11.15 -0.49 9.98
CA GLY A 26 12.19 0.39 9.44
C GLY A 26 13.16 -0.28 8.45
N SER A 27 12.95 -1.56 8.11
CA SER A 27 13.69 -2.22 7.03
C SER A 27 13.46 -1.54 5.68
N LYS A 28 14.49 -1.62 4.82
CA LYS A 28 14.36 -1.22 3.42
C LYS A 28 13.38 -2.13 2.70
N ASN A 29 12.54 -1.54 1.86
CA ASN A 29 11.55 -2.27 1.09
C ASN A 29 11.34 -1.60 -0.26
N GLU A 30 11.62 -2.32 -1.34
CA GLU A 30 11.56 -1.77 -2.71
C GLU A 30 10.15 -1.28 -3.08
N PHE A 31 9.10 -1.90 -2.52
CA PHE A 31 7.73 -1.44 -2.75
C PHE A 31 7.47 -0.08 -2.08
N VAL A 32 8.04 0.16 -0.90
CA VAL A 32 7.99 1.47 -0.23
C VAL A 32 8.70 2.52 -1.08
N ASP A 33 9.90 2.21 -1.55
CA ASP A 33 10.69 3.11 -2.41
C ASP A 33 9.92 3.44 -3.70
N PHE A 34 9.24 2.46 -4.30
CA PHE A 34 8.37 2.67 -5.45
C PHE A 34 7.19 3.59 -5.15
N CYS A 35 6.45 3.33 -4.06
CA CYS A 35 5.32 4.18 -3.67
C CYS A 35 5.73 5.62 -3.34
N ASN A 36 6.96 5.83 -2.86
CA ASN A 36 7.53 7.14 -2.58
C ASN A 36 8.12 7.84 -3.82
N GLY A 37 8.20 7.14 -4.96
CA GLY A 37 8.78 7.64 -6.20
C GLY A 37 10.32 7.63 -6.23
N ASP A 38 10.96 6.94 -5.28
CA ASP A 38 12.42 6.81 -5.21
C ASP A 38 12.96 5.82 -6.26
N VAL A 39 12.13 4.87 -6.72
CA VAL A 39 12.44 3.93 -7.82
C VAL A 39 11.25 3.81 -8.78
N LYS A 40 11.50 3.54 -10.08
CA LYS A 40 10.41 3.24 -11.01
C LYS A 40 10.10 1.75 -10.99
N GLY A 41 8.83 1.40 -11.21
CA GLY A 41 8.39 -0.01 -11.14
C GLY A 41 8.91 -0.91 -12.27
N GLU A 42 9.53 -0.33 -13.30
CA GLU A 42 10.27 -1.01 -14.37
C GLU A 42 11.72 -1.33 -13.97
N ASP A 43 12.30 -0.59 -13.01
CA ASP A 43 13.69 -0.72 -12.57
C ASP A 43 13.89 -1.84 -11.53
N THR A 44 12.81 -2.48 -11.10
CA THR A 44 12.80 -3.46 -10.00
C THR A 44 12.26 -4.80 -10.49
N GLU A 45 13.08 -5.84 -10.50
CA GLU A 45 12.68 -7.18 -10.97
C GLU A 45 11.58 -7.80 -10.11
N THR A 46 11.53 -7.44 -8.82
CA THR A 46 10.54 -7.92 -7.87
C THR A 46 10.32 -6.85 -6.80
N LEU A 47 9.29 -6.00 -6.91
CA LEU A 47 8.91 -5.06 -5.82
C LEU A 47 8.42 -5.84 -4.60
N ASN A 48 9.33 -6.49 -3.87
CA ASN A 48 9.05 -7.36 -2.75
C ASN A 48 7.93 -8.40 -3.01
N HIS A 49 7.92 -9.00 -4.21
CA HIS A 49 6.91 -9.94 -4.72
C HIS A 49 5.52 -9.36 -5.02
N PHE A 50 5.33 -8.04 -4.95
CA PHE A 50 4.08 -7.43 -5.40
C PHE A 50 3.96 -7.43 -6.93
N ASP A 51 2.95 -8.13 -7.43
CA ASP A 51 2.58 -8.12 -8.85
C ASP A 51 1.95 -6.77 -9.27
N GLU A 52 1.87 -6.53 -10.58
CA GLU A 52 1.32 -5.30 -11.15
C GLU A 52 -0.09 -4.95 -10.66
N HIS A 53 -0.97 -5.95 -10.55
CA HIS A 53 -2.34 -5.71 -10.10
C HIS A 53 -2.37 -5.24 -8.65
N THR A 54 -1.62 -5.90 -7.76
CA THR A 54 -1.56 -5.50 -6.35
C THR A 54 -0.96 -4.10 -6.18
N ARG A 55 0.08 -3.77 -6.96
CA ARG A 55 0.68 -2.41 -6.99
C ARG A 55 -0.34 -1.35 -7.43
N TYR A 56 -1.10 -1.65 -8.48
CA TYR A 56 -2.13 -0.77 -8.99
C TYR A 56 -3.24 -0.52 -7.95
N GLN A 57 -3.74 -1.58 -7.30
CA GLN A 57 -4.77 -1.44 -6.27
C GLN A 57 -4.29 -0.61 -5.06
N PHE A 58 -3.06 -0.82 -4.61
CA PHE A 58 -2.49 -0.06 -3.49
C PHE A 58 -2.36 1.43 -3.82
N THR A 59 -1.75 1.75 -4.96
CA THR A 59 -1.55 3.14 -5.39
C THR A 59 -2.88 3.85 -5.66
N ARG A 60 -3.86 3.14 -6.23
CA ARG A 60 -5.23 3.63 -6.43
C ARG A 60 -5.92 3.92 -5.09
N MET A 61 -5.76 3.07 -4.09
CA MET A 61 -6.29 3.28 -2.74
C MET A 61 -5.68 4.54 -2.10
N LEU A 62 -4.35 4.69 -2.14
CA LEU A 62 -3.67 5.89 -1.63
C LEU A 62 -4.19 7.16 -2.33
N PHE A 63 -4.34 7.12 -3.65
CA PHE A 63 -4.85 8.25 -4.43
C PHE A 63 -6.30 8.59 -4.08
N ALA A 64 -7.19 7.59 -3.99
CA ALA A 64 -8.61 7.79 -3.71
C ALA A 64 -8.84 8.45 -2.34
N TYR A 65 -8.10 8.02 -1.31
CA TYR A 65 -8.20 8.60 0.03
C TYR A 65 -7.42 9.89 0.19
N GLY A 66 -6.24 10.01 -0.43
CA GLY A 66 -5.42 11.23 -0.39
C GLY A 66 -6.10 12.42 -1.10
N THR A 67 -6.94 12.17 -2.09
CA THR A 67 -7.69 13.21 -2.82
C THR A 67 -9.07 13.48 -2.24
N GLY A 68 -9.55 12.65 -1.30
CA GLY A 68 -10.90 12.76 -0.72
C GLY A 68 -12.04 12.39 -1.68
N MET A 69 -11.76 11.79 -2.83
CA MET A 69 -12.78 11.44 -3.84
C MET A 69 -13.87 10.48 -3.33
N THR A 70 -13.53 9.66 -2.33
CA THR A 70 -14.44 8.67 -1.72
C THR A 70 -15.46 9.31 -0.77
N GLY A 71 -15.31 10.60 -0.41
CA GLY A 71 -16.09 11.24 0.66
C GLY A 71 -15.78 10.70 2.08
N GLN A 72 -14.99 9.63 2.18
CA GLN A 72 -14.48 9.03 3.41
C GLN A 72 -12.96 9.07 3.37
N ASN A 73 -12.34 9.77 4.31
CA ASN A 73 -10.88 9.80 4.40
C ASN A 73 -10.43 9.09 5.70
N PRO A 74 -10.05 7.80 5.63
CA PRO A 74 -9.55 7.07 6.78
C PRO A 74 -8.19 7.61 7.28
N PHE A 75 -7.58 8.57 6.58
CA PHE A 75 -6.33 9.24 6.95
C PHE A 75 -6.55 10.56 7.71
N ALA A 76 -7.78 11.05 7.83
CA ALA A 76 -8.04 12.44 8.20
C ALA A 76 -7.63 12.83 9.63
N ASN A 77 -7.63 11.87 10.57
CA ASN A 77 -7.48 12.16 12.00
C ASN A 77 -6.06 11.91 12.53
N ASP A 78 -5.24 11.16 11.79
CA ASP A 78 -3.95 10.69 12.28
C ASP A 78 -2.82 11.14 11.34
N GLU A 79 -1.71 11.62 11.92
CA GLU A 79 -0.51 11.94 11.12
C GLU A 79 0.10 10.68 10.50
N LYS A 80 0.01 9.56 11.21
CA LYS A 80 0.53 8.26 10.77
C LYS A 80 -0.55 7.22 10.95
N VAL A 81 -0.85 6.50 9.88
CA VAL A 81 -1.78 5.38 9.90
C VAL A 81 -1.06 4.09 9.56
N GLU A 82 -1.52 2.99 10.14
CA GLU A 82 -1.12 1.66 9.71
C GLU A 82 -1.99 1.23 8.53
N ILE A 83 -1.35 0.85 7.42
CA ILE A 83 -2.01 0.26 6.26
C ILE A 83 -1.64 -1.21 6.19
N THR A 84 -2.64 -2.08 6.24
CA THR A 84 -2.49 -3.51 5.99
C THR A 84 -3.05 -3.84 4.61
N ALA A 85 -2.26 -4.50 3.77
CA ALA A 85 -2.70 -5.08 2.52
C ALA A 85 -2.78 -6.60 2.68
N ASP A 86 -3.98 -7.16 2.60
CA ASP A 86 -4.23 -8.60 2.68
C ASP A 86 -4.54 -9.16 1.29
N ILE A 87 -3.76 -10.15 0.87
CA ILE A 87 -3.88 -10.75 -0.47
C ILE A 87 -4.87 -11.91 -0.41
N ASP A 88 -6.16 -11.57 -0.44
CA ASP A 88 -7.26 -12.54 -0.37
C ASP A 88 -7.21 -13.55 -1.54
N SER A 89 -6.82 -13.10 -2.73
CA SER A 89 -6.68 -13.94 -3.92
C SER A 89 -5.72 -13.32 -4.94
N ALA A 90 -5.48 -14.01 -6.06
CA ALA A 90 -4.63 -13.49 -7.15
C ALA A 90 -5.14 -12.17 -7.76
N THR A 91 -6.41 -11.83 -7.56
CA THR A 91 -7.04 -10.63 -8.13
C THR A 91 -7.74 -9.76 -7.09
N HIS A 92 -7.61 -10.08 -5.80
CA HIS A 92 -8.33 -9.37 -4.75
C HIS A 92 -7.39 -9.05 -3.59
N THR A 93 -7.37 -7.78 -3.21
CA THR A 93 -6.58 -7.27 -2.11
C THR A 93 -7.46 -6.42 -1.24
N SER A 94 -7.68 -6.86 0.00
CA SER A 94 -8.35 -6.05 1.01
C SER A 94 -7.35 -5.14 1.68
N PHE A 95 -7.68 -3.85 1.76
CA PHE A 95 -6.88 -2.87 2.49
C PHE A 95 -7.58 -2.48 3.78
N TYR A 96 -6.79 -2.40 4.85
CA TYR A 96 -7.22 -1.95 6.16
C TYR A 96 -6.40 -0.74 6.55
N VAL A 97 -7.05 0.25 7.16
CA VAL A 97 -6.41 1.42 7.75
C VAL A 97 -6.68 1.41 9.24
N ASN A 98 -5.63 1.39 10.07
CA ASN A 98 -5.71 1.22 11.52
C ASN A 98 -6.58 0.01 11.92
N GLY A 99 -6.47 -1.10 11.17
CA GLY A 99 -7.23 -2.33 11.40
C GLY A 99 -8.69 -2.30 10.92
N GLN A 100 -9.20 -1.18 10.39
CA GLN A 100 -10.55 -1.09 9.84
C GLN A 100 -10.53 -1.30 8.33
N LYS A 101 -11.41 -2.16 7.80
CA LYS A 101 -11.48 -2.40 6.35
C LYS A 101 -11.85 -1.11 5.63
N ALA A 102 -11.01 -0.73 4.68
CA ALA A 102 -11.12 0.53 3.95
C ALA A 102 -11.49 0.27 2.48
N PHE A 103 -10.71 -0.56 1.78
CA PHE A 103 -10.78 -0.71 0.33
C PHE A 103 -10.70 -2.18 -0.08
N THR A 104 -11.29 -2.53 -1.22
CA THR A 104 -11.36 -3.91 -1.75
C THR A 104 -11.49 -3.88 -3.27
#